data_AF-A0AAW4ZHM3-F1
#
_entry.id   AF-A0AAW4ZHM3-F1
#
_cell.length_a   1.000
_cell.length_b   1.000
_cell.length_c   1.000
_cell.angle_alpha   90.00
_cell.angle_beta   90.00
_cell.angle_gamma   90.00
#
_symmetry.space_group_name_H-M   'P 1'
#
loop_
_entity.id
_entity.type
_entity.pdbx_description
1 polymer ?
#
loop_
_entity_poly.entity_id
_entity_poly.type
_entity_poly.pdbx_seq_one_letter_code
_entity_poly.pdbx_strand_id
1 'polypeptide(L)'
;MLTIYDRNGNKRADIAPDDSSTQQKEVQGENVLSLSFTHYEHIALDVNDYTDYLGERYWLTERYTPKQVNECEWDYDLKLYGVESLIKRFLVLETTDGDTNPLFTLTATPREHVAMVVKAINDGMGHITDWKTGTVEGTELITIDYEGMYCDEALKAIAEKAGGKA
;
A
#
# COMPACT_ATOMS: atom_id res chain seq x y z
N MET A 1 14.42 -16.36 6.21
CA MET A 1 13.21 -16.45 7.05
C MET A 1 12.55 -15.10 7.04
N LEU A 2 11.24 -15.04 6.78
CA LEU A 2 10.43 -13.83 6.84
C LEU A 2 9.37 -13.99 7.92
N THR A 3 8.91 -12.89 8.48
CA THR A 3 7.81 -12.91 9.45
C THR A 3 6.58 -12.27 8.81
N ILE A 4 5.43 -12.95 8.89
CA ILE A 4 4.14 -12.37 8.54
C ILE A 4 3.53 -11.78 9.81
N TYR A 5 2.98 -10.57 9.69
CA TYR A 5 2.28 -9.85 10.75
C TYR A 5 0.83 -9.63 10.35
N ASP A 6 -0.05 -9.56 11.35
CA ASP A 6 -1.39 -9.03 11.16
C ASP A 6 -1.37 -7.51 10.98
N ARG A 7 -2.50 -6.94 10.58
CA ARG A 7 -2.67 -5.48 10.44
C ARG A 7 -2.40 -4.65 11.70
N ASN A 8 -2.38 -5.27 12.88
CA ASN A 8 -2.10 -4.59 14.15
C ASN A 8 -0.62 -4.73 14.56
N GLY A 9 0.20 -5.37 13.74
CA GLY A 9 1.62 -5.64 14.01
C GLY A 9 1.87 -6.86 14.89
N ASN A 10 0.86 -7.68 15.17
CA ASN A 10 1.07 -8.94 15.88
C ASN A 10 1.61 -9.98 14.90
N LYS A 11 2.59 -10.77 15.35
CA LYS A 11 3.14 -11.85 14.53
C LYS A 11 2.07 -12.92 14.26
N ARG A 12 1.91 -13.28 12.97
CA ARG A 12 1.15 -14.45 12.50
C ARG A 12 2.02 -15.70 12.50
N ALA A 13 3.15 -15.65 11.81
CA ALA A 13 4.05 -16.79 11.64
C ALA A 13 5.45 -16.34 11.17
N ASP A 14 6.46 -17.16 11.44
CA ASP A 14 7.71 -17.11 10.68
C ASP A 14 7.63 -18.13 9.54
N ILE A 15 8.02 -17.72 8.35
CA ILE A 15 7.98 -18.53 7.14
C ILE A 15 9.38 -18.68 6.56
N ALA A 16 9.59 -19.80 5.88
CA ALA A 16 10.75 -20.03 5.04
C ALA A 16 10.28 -20.05 3.58
N PRO A 17 10.34 -18.90 2.87
CA PRO A 17 10.04 -18.86 1.44
C PRO A 17 10.98 -19.80 0.68
N ASP A 18 10.45 -20.49 -0.32
CA ASP A 18 11.22 -21.33 -1.22
C ASP A 18 11.86 -20.53 -2.37
N ASP A 19 12.64 -21.22 -3.21
CA ASP A 19 13.40 -20.64 -4.32
C ASP A 19 12.52 -20.10 -5.47
N SER A 20 11.21 -20.39 -5.46
CA SER A 20 10.26 -19.84 -6.43
C SER A 20 9.69 -18.48 -6.02
N SER A 21 9.96 -18.05 -4.79
CA SER A 21 9.60 -16.71 -4.31
C SER A 21 10.37 -15.62 -5.06
N THR A 22 9.69 -14.55 -5.46
CA THR A 22 10.26 -13.47 -6.28
C THR A 22 9.83 -12.10 -5.80
N GLN A 23 10.65 -11.09 -6.09
CA GLN A 23 10.30 -9.68 -5.97
C GLN A 23 10.39 -9.05 -7.36
N GLN A 24 9.30 -8.40 -7.79
CA GLN A 24 9.28 -7.55 -8.97
C GLN A 24 9.08 -6.11 -8.51
N LYS A 25 10.06 -5.25 -8.79
CA LYS A 25 10.01 -3.83 -8.46
C LYS A 25 10.42 -2.99 -9.65
N GLU A 26 9.54 -2.08 -10.06
CA GLU A 26 9.73 -1.18 -11.19
C GLU A 26 9.60 0.28 -10.75
N VAL A 27 10.42 1.16 -11.33
CA VAL A 27 10.30 2.61 -11.12
C VAL A 27 9.00 3.08 -11.77
N GLN A 28 8.07 3.63 -10.98
CA GLN A 28 6.70 3.98 -11.39
C GLN A 28 5.83 2.79 -11.88
N GLY A 29 6.32 1.56 -11.79
CA GLY A 29 5.62 0.34 -12.21
C GLY A 29 4.99 -0.39 -11.04
N GLU A 30 5.00 -1.71 -11.08
CA GLU A 30 4.54 -2.53 -9.97
C GLU A 30 5.65 -2.78 -8.94
N ASN A 31 5.24 -2.94 -7.68
CA ASN A 31 6.08 -3.45 -6.61
C ASN A 31 5.36 -4.63 -5.94
N VAL A 32 5.72 -5.85 -6.31
CA VAL A 32 5.04 -7.09 -5.92
C VAL A 32 6.04 -8.10 -5.36
N LEU A 33 5.72 -8.65 -4.20
CA LEU A 33 6.42 -9.75 -3.56
C LEU A 33 5.57 -11.01 -3.67
N SER A 34 6.04 -11.99 -4.43
CA SER A 34 5.42 -13.32 -4.54
C SER A 34 6.15 -14.29 -3.62
N LEU A 35 5.44 -14.90 -2.67
CA LEU A 35 6.02 -15.83 -1.70
C LEU A 35 5.36 -17.19 -1.82
N SER A 36 6.17 -18.23 -2.04
CA SER A 36 5.75 -19.62 -2.01
C SER A 36 6.44 -20.33 -0.84
N PHE A 37 5.67 -21.05 -0.03
CA PHE A 37 6.18 -21.77 1.13
C PHE A 37 5.19 -22.82 1.64
N THR A 38 5.72 -23.80 2.37
CA THR A 38 4.93 -24.78 3.13
C THR A 38 4.99 -24.47 4.62
N HIS A 39 3.90 -24.66 5.35
CA HIS A 39 3.84 -24.51 6.80
C HIS A 39 3.11 -25.68 7.47
N TYR A 40 3.57 -26.08 8.65
CA TYR A 40 3.06 -27.25 9.37
C TYR A 40 1.83 -26.99 10.26
N GLU A 41 1.33 -25.76 10.25
CA GLU A 41 0.11 -25.33 10.91
C GLU A 41 -0.64 -24.36 10.00
N HIS A 42 -1.97 -24.33 10.11
CA HIS A 42 -2.78 -23.40 9.35
C HIS A 42 -2.58 -21.96 9.84
N ILE A 43 -2.11 -21.09 8.95
CA ILE A 43 -1.96 -19.65 9.17
C ILE A 43 -3.20 -18.96 8.60
N ALA A 44 -4.04 -18.42 9.48
CA ALA A 44 -5.17 -17.61 9.08
C ALA A 44 -4.68 -16.22 8.63
N LEU A 45 -4.57 -16.02 7.31
CA LEU A 45 -4.18 -14.75 6.69
C LEU A 45 -5.43 -13.92 6.35
N ASP A 46 -5.37 -12.61 6.57
CA ASP A 46 -6.44 -11.67 6.20
C ASP A 46 -5.90 -10.46 5.41
N VAL A 47 -6.82 -9.70 4.84
CA VAL A 47 -6.50 -8.47 4.12
C VAL A 47 -5.79 -7.48 5.05
N ASN A 48 -4.68 -6.92 4.57
CA ASN A 48 -3.73 -6.04 5.26
C ASN A 48 -2.79 -6.70 6.25
N ASP A 49 -2.79 -8.03 6.36
CA ASP A 49 -1.60 -8.71 6.87
C ASP A 49 -0.41 -8.39 5.97
N TYR A 50 0.79 -8.32 6.55
CA TYR A 50 1.96 -7.80 5.86
C TYR A 50 3.25 -8.56 6.22
N THR A 51 4.26 -8.39 5.39
CA THR A 51 5.64 -8.75 5.71
C THR A 51 6.58 -7.62 5.31
N ASP A 52 7.71 -7.53 6.00
CA ASP A 52 8.76 -6.57 5.69
C ASP A 52 9.92 -7.32 4.99
N TYR A 53 10.28 -6.90 3.77
CA TYR A 53 11.32 -7.51 2.94
C TYR A 53 12.25 -6.43 2.38
N LEU A 54 13.56 -6.59 2.59
CA LEU A 54 14.60 -5.66 2.15
C LEU A 54 14.34 -4.19 2.55
N GLY A 55 13.77 -3.97 3.73
CA GLY A 55 13.47 -2.63 4.26
C GLY A 55 12.15 -2.03 3.78
N GLU A 56 11.35 -2.79 3.02
CA GLU A 56 10.04 -2.35 2.51
C GLU A 56 8.92 -3.25 2.99
N ARG A 57 7.73 -2.66 3.16
CA ARG A 57 6.54 -3.38 3.58
C ARG A 57 5.68 -3.80 2.38
N TYR A 58 5.17 -5.02 2.43
CA TYR A 58 4.26 -5.59 1.42
C TYR A 58 3.01 -6.13 2.10
N TRP A 59 1.84 -5.81 1.56
CA TRP A 59 0.54 -6.15 2.14
C TRP A 59 -0.26 -7.13 1.28
N LEU A 60 -1.00 -8.02 1.93
CA LEU A 60 -2.08 -8.77 1.29
C LEU A 60 -3.26 -7.84 1.01
N THR A 61 -3.64 -7.71 -0.26
CA THR A 61 -4.77 -6.85 -0.67
C THR A 61 -6.07 -7.62 -0.83
N GLU A 62 -6.01 -8.94 -0.77
CA GLU A 62 -7.15 -9.84 -0.99
C GLU A 62 -7.12 -10.97 0.03
N ARG A 63 -8.28 -11.56 0.31
CA ARG A 63 -8.36 -12.72 1.20
C ARG A 63 -7.64 -13.90 0.55
N TYR A 64 -6.82 -14.59 1.33
CA TYR A 64 -6.07 -15.75 0.87
C TYR A 64 -6.63 -17.03 1.50
N THR A 65 -6.75 -18.09 0.70
CA THR A 65 -7.12 -19.43 1.19
C THR A 65 -5.98 -20.39 0.84
N PRO A 66 -5.22 -20.90 1.84
CA PRO A 66 -4.13 -21.84 1.58
C PRO A 66 -4.66 -23.19 1.13
N LYS A 67 -3.79 -23.96 0.47
CA LYS A 67 -4.09 -25.32 0.07
C LYS A 67 -3.66 -26.29 1.18
N GLN A 68 -4.61 -27.04 1.74
CA GLN A 68 -4.29 -28.12 2.67
C GLN A 68 -3.74 -29.33 1.89
N VAL A 69 -2.50 -29.72 2.15
CA VAL A 69 -1.87 -30.90 1.54
C VAL A 69 -2.24 -32.15 2.33
N ASN A 70 -2.18 -32.06 3.66
CA ASN A 70 -2.59 -33.10 4.60
C ASN A 70 -3.00 -32.49 5.95
N GLU A 71 -3.24 -33.32 6.97
CA GLU A 71 -3.70 -32.85 8.30
C GLU A 71 -2.75 -31.84 8.96
N CYS A 72 -1.45 -31.90 8.64
CA CYS A 72 -0.40 -31.12 9.28
C CYS A 72 0.39 -30.26 8.29
N GLU A 73 0.00 -30.15 7.02
CA GLU A 73 0.81 -29.48 6.00
C GLU A 73 -0.06 -28.63 5.07
N TRP A 74 0.37 -27.39 4.88
CA TRP A 74 -0.34 -26.36 4.13
C TRP A 74 0.62 -25.66 3.17
N ASP A 75 0.22 -25.55 1.90
CA ASP A 75 0.94 -24.80 0.89
C ASP A 75 0.36 -23.39 0.75
N TYR A 76 1.26 -22.41 0.62
CA TYR A 76 0.96 -21.00 0.43
C TYR A 76 1.66 -20.48 -0.82
N ASP A 77 0.94 -19.66 -1.58
CA ASP A 77 1.36 -18.92 -2.76
C ASP A 77 0.76 -17.50 -2.65
N LEU A 78 1.47 -16.62 -1.95
CA LEU A 78 1.02 -15.27 -1.64
C LEU A 78 1.49 -14.28 -2.71
N LYS A 79 0.62 -13.33 -3.05
CA LYS A 79 1.00 -12.08 -3.72
C LYS A 79 0.77 -10.91 -2.78
N LEU A 80 1.84 -10.25 -2.40
CA LEU A 80 1.81 -9.07 -1.55
C LEU A 80 2.26 -7.85 -2.36
N TYR A 81 1.67 -6.69 -2.06
CA TYR A 81 1.85 -5.47 -2.84
C TYR A 81 2.56 -4.43 -1.99
N GLY A 82 3.61 -3.82 -2.55
CA GLY A 82 4.33 -2.70 -1.98
C GLY A 82 3.65 -1.36 -2.26
N VAL A 83 4.28 -0.31 -1.76
CA VAL A 83 3.80 1.09 -1.81
C VAL A 83 3.38 1.51 -3.22
N GLU A 84 4.23 1.29 -4.22
CA GLU A 84 4.04 1.75 -5.60
C GLU A 84 2.81 1.12 -6.27
N SER A 85 2.48 -0.13 -5.91
CA SER A 85 1.27 -0.80 -6.40
C SER A 85 0.01 -0.37 -5.65
N LEU A 86 0.13 -0.07 -4.35
CA LEU A 86 -1.01 0.28 -3.50
C LEU A 86 -1.60 1.66 -3.83
N ILE A 87 -0.74 2.64 -4.10
CA ILE A 87 -1.18 4.02 -4.41
C ILE A 87 -2.00 4.13 -5.70
N LYS A 88 -1.94 3.12 -6.59
CA LYS A 88 -2.72 3.07 -7.84
C LYS A 88 -4.17 2.62 -7.63
N ARG A 89 -4.54 2.20 -6.42
CA ARG A 89 -5.85 1.58 -6.12
C ARG A 89 -6.86 2.52 -5.48
N PHE A 90 -6.40 3.66 -4.97
CA PHE A 90 -7.22 4.54 -4.15
C PHE A 90 -7.42 5.89 -4.84
N LEU A 91 -8.68 6.29 -4.97
CA LEU A 91 -9.04 7.64 -5.41
C LEU A 91 -8.70 8.64 -4.31
N VAL A 92 -8.25 9.83 -4.69
CA VAL A 92 -8.19 10.96 -3.76
C VAL A 92 -9.61 11.47 -3.56
N LEU A 93 -10.03 11.53 -2.30
CA LEU A 93 -11.37 11.96 -1.93
C LEU A 93 -11.27 13.20 -1.05
N GLU A 94 -12.04 14.23 -1.38
CA GLU A 94 -12.33 15.28 -0.41
C GLU A 94 -13.13 14.67 0.72
N THR A 95 -12.71 14.93 1.96
CA THR A 95 -13.36 14.38 3.17
C THR A 95 -13.74 15.50 4.14
N THR A 96 -13.73 16.75 3.67
CA THR A 96 -14.21 17.91 4.39
C THR A 96 -15.74 17.84 4.50
N ASP A 97 -16.28 18.26 5.64
CA ASP A 97 -17.74 18.39 5.86
C ASP A 97 -18.59 17.12 5.66
N GLY A 98 -17.96 15.94 5.76
CA GLY A 98 -18.67 14.66 5.65
C GLY A 98 -19.12 14.31 4.23
N ASP A 99 -18.73 15.11 3.25
CA ASP A 99 -18.87 14.76 1.84
C ASP A 99 -17.69 13.87 1.43
N THR A 100 -17.91 12.98 0.47
CA THR A 100 -16.87 12.11 -0.10
C THR A 100 -16.98 12.25 -1.60
N ASN A 101 -16.27 13.25 -2.12
CA ASN A 101 -16.38 13.64 -3.52
C ASN A 101 -15.04 13.46 -4.23
N PRO A 102 -14.97 12.66 -5.33
CA PRO A 102 -13.79 12.58 -6.17
C PRO A 102 -13.68 13.75 -7.18
N LEU A 103 -14.62 14.69 -7.18
CA LEU A 103 -14.71 15.80 -8.12
C LEU A 103 -14.53 17.14 -7.39
N PHE A 104 -13.28 17.52 -7.15
CA PHE A 104 -12.96 18.76 -6.43
C PHE A 104 -11.65 19.38 -6.90
N THR A 105 -11.53 20.68 -6.71
CA THR A 105 -10.30 21.43 -6.93
C THR A 105 -9.81 21.98 -5.59
N LEU A 106 -8.54 21.79 -5.29
CA LEU A 106 -7.91 22.30 -4.06
C LEU A 106 -6.77 23.24 -4.40
N THR A 107 -6.70 24.38 -3.70
CA THR A 107 -5.52 25.26 -3.67
C THR A 107 -4.89 25.22 -2.28
N ALA A 108 -3.74 24.56 -2.15
CA ALA A 108 -3.08 24.36 -0.87
C ALA A 108 -1.56 24.26 -1.03
N THR A 109 -0.84 24.14 0.07
CA THR A 109 0.61 23.87 0.02
C THR A 109 0.86 22.42 -0.46
N PRO A 110 2.00 22.11 -1.10
CA PRO A 110 2.35 20.76 -1.50
C PRO A 110 2.25 19.75 -0.35
N ARG A 111 2.64 20.16 0.86
CA ARG A 111 2.52 19.33 2.07
C ARG A 111 1.08 18.96 2.39
N GLU A 112 0.14 19.90 2.29
CA GLU A 112 -1.28 19.65 2.54
C GLU A 112 -1.87 18.71 1.48
N HIS A 113 -1.48 18.87 0.22
CA HIS A 113 -1.86 17.95 -0.86
C HIS A 113 -1.35 16.52 -0.59
N VAL A 114 -0.08 16.35 -0.21
CA VAL A 114 0.46 15.02 0.13
C VAL A 114 -0.23 14.45 1.37
N ALA A 115 -0.57 15.27 2.36
CA ALA A 115 -1.31 14.81 3.54
C ALA A 115 -2.69 14.27 3.20
N MET A 116 -3.39 14.91 2.25
CA MET A 116 -4.67 14.41 1.74
C MET A 116 -4.52 13.06 1.03
N VAL A 117 -3.51 12.91 0.17
CA VAL A 117 -3.25 11.64 -0.52
C VAL A 117 -2.92 10.52 0.49
N VAL A 118 -2.06 10.80 1.47
CA VAL A 118 -1.74 9.85 2.54
C VAL A 118 -2.98 9.45 3.34
N LYS A 119 -3.89 10.39 3.60
CA LYS A 119 -5.16 10.10 4.25
C LYS A 119 -6.01 9.15 3.41
N ALA A 120 -6.17 9.42 2.11
CA ALA A 120 -6.93 8.56 1.20
C ALA A 120 -6.39 7.13 1.14
N ILE A 121 -5.06 6.96 1.13
CA ILE A 121 -4.42 5.63 1.18
C ILE A 121 -4.72 4.91 2.49
N ASN A 122 -4.56 5.59 3.63
CA ASN A 122 -4.84 5.02 4.95
C ASN A 122 -6.31 4.60 5.10
N ASP A 123 -7.25 5.43 4.63
CA ASP A 123 -8.68 5.13 4.62
C ASP A 123 -8.98 3.92 3.72
N GLY A 124 -8.42 3.90 2.51
CA GLY A 124 -8.54 2.81 1.56
C GLY A 124 -7.98 1.46 2.05
N MET A 125 -6.97 1.49 2.92
CA MET A 125 -6.42 0.29 3.58
C MET A 125 -7.19 -0.13 4.85
N GLY A 126 -8.41 0.37 5.03
CA GLY A 126 -9.28 0.05 6.16
C GLY A 126 -8.97 0.87 7.40
N HIS A 127 -8.82 2.18 7.19
CA HIS A 127 -8.59 3.20 8.22
C HIS A 127 -7.36 2.94 9.12
N ILE A 128 -6.27 2.48 8.51
CA ILE A 128 -4.99 2.32 9.21
C ILE A 128 -4.30 3.68 9.39
N THR A 129 -3.15 3.71 10.04
CA THR A 129 -2.38 4.97 10.19
C THR A 129 -0.91 4.81 9.82
N ASP A 130 -0.54 3.71 9.20
CA ASP A 130 0.84 3.33 8.88
C ASP A 130 1.49 4.31 7.89
N TRP A 131 0.71 4.86 6.96
CA TRP A 131 1.23 5.84 6.01
C TRP A 131 1.31 7.22 6.64
N LYS A 132 2.48 7.85 6.51
CA LYS A 132 2.77 9.18 7.07
C LYS A 132 3.29 10.11 5.98
N THR A 133 2.87 11.37 6.04
CA THR A 133 3.46 12.43 5.22
C THR A 133 4.89 12.68 5.66
N GLY A 134 5.84 12.43 4.75
CA GLY A 134 7.25 12.73 4.95
C GLY A 134 7.59 14.22 4.82
N THR A 135 8.85 14.49 4.50
CA THR A 135 9.30 15.82 4.09
C THR A 135 8.75 16.12 2.70
N VAL A 136 8.15 17.31 2.54
CA VAL A 136 7.66 17.80 1.26
C VAL A 136 8.27 19.18 1.06
N GLU A 137 9.02 19.33 -0.04
CA GLU A 137 9.63 20.59 -0.42
C GLU A 137 8.61 21.49 -1.15
N GLY A 138 8.82 22.80 -1.08
CA GLY A 138 7.92 23.80 -1.65
C GLY A 138 6.89 24.31 -0.64
N THR A 139 6.75 25.64 -0.58
CA THR A 139 5.81 26.33 0.32
C THR A 139 4.77 27.15 -0.43
N GLU A 140 4.91 27.30 -1.74
CA GLU A 140 3.98 28.05 -2.58
C GLU A 140 2.67 27.28 -2.75
N LEU A 141 1.55 28.00 -2.75
CA LEU A 141 0.25 27.39 -2.98
C LEU A 141 0.16 26.92 -4.44
N ILE A 142 -0.23 25.66 -4.62
CA ILE A 142 -0.51 25.08 -5.93
C ILE A 142 -2.00 24.74 -5.99
N THR A 143 -2.59 24.86 -7.18
CA THR A 143 -3.98 24.47 -7.42
C THR A 143 -3.99 23.16 -8.19
N ILE A 144 -4.66 22.12 -7.72
CA ILE A 144 -4.82 20.84 -8.41
C ILE A 144 -6.31 20.52 -8.53
N ASP A 145 -6.71 20.12 -9.73
CA ASP A 145 -8.02 19.52 -9.99
C ASP A 145 -7.88 18.00 -9.82
N TYR A 146 -8.65 17.42 -8.89
CA TYR A 146 -8.56 16.03 -8.48
C TYR A 146 -9.62 15.14 -9.14
N GLU A 147 -10.41 15.67 -10.08
CA GLU A 147 -11.48 14.94 -10.75
C GLU A 147 -11.04 13.54 -11.22
N GLY A 148 -11.50 12.52 -10.48
CA GLY A 148 -11.25 11.11 -10.79
C GLY A 148 -9.79 10.65 -10.62
N MET A 149 -8.93 11.42 -9.95
CA MET A 149 -7.51 11.08 -9.81
C MET A 149 -7.25 10.00 -8.77
N TYR A 150 -6.43 9.01 -9.15
CA TYR A 150 -5.84 8.06 -8.21
C TYR A 150 -4.66 8.68 -7.45
N CYS A 151 -4.31 8.10 -6.31
CA CYS A 151 -3.27 8.65 -5.43
C CYS A 151 -1.90 8.76 -6.12
N ASP A 152 -1.55 7.87 -7.05
CA ASP A 152 -0.32 7.96 -7.84
C ASP A 152 -0.34 9.13 -8.83
N GLU A 153 -1.46 9.32 -9.53
CA GLU A 153 -1.67 10.46 -10.45
C GLU A 153 -1.62 11.79 -9.69
N ALA A 154 -2.24 11.84 -8.52
CA ALA A 154 -2.20 12.97 -7.62
C ALA A 154 -0.78 13.29 -7.15
N LEU A 155 0.00 12.30 -6.69
CA LEU A 155 1.39 12.51 -6.28
C LEU A 155 2.26 13.03 -7.43
N LYS A 156 2.04 12.53 -8.64
CA LYS A 156 2.70 13.02 -9.85
C LYS A 156 2.34 14.48 -10.14
N ALA A 157 1.05 14.83 -10.10
CA ALA A 157 0.59 16.20 -10.31
C ALA A 157 1.15 17.18 -9.27
N ILE A 158 1.25 16.76 -8.01
CA ILE A 158 1.87 17.54 -6.92
C ILE A 158 3.35 17.80 -7.23
N ALA A 159 4.10 16.76 -7.60
CA ALA A 159 5.52 16.89 -7.91
C ALA A 159 5.76 17.85 -9.08
N GLU A 160 5.00 17.70 -10.17
CA GLU A 160 5.09 18.55 -11.36
C GLU A 160 4.80 20.02 -11.04
N LYS A 161 3.79 20.31 -10.21
CA LYS A 161 3.43 21.70 -9.84
C LYS A 161 4.33 22.31 -8.77
N ALA A 162 4.86 21.51 -7.86
CA ALA A 162 5.79 21.97 -6.82
C ALA A 162 7.21 22.25 -7.35
N GLY A 163 7.48 21.98 -8.63
CA GLY A 163 8.79 22.18 -9.25
C GLY A 163 9.75 20.99 -9.07
N GLY A 164 9.26 19.86 -8.56
CA GLY A 164 10.01 18.60 -8.54
C GLY A 164 10.12 18.07 -9.96
N LYS A 165 11.34 18.00 -10.51
CA LYS A 165 11.56 17.25 -11.75
C LYS A 165 11.34 15.76 -11.45
N ALA A 166 10.30 15.19 -12.03
CA ALA A 166 10.02 13.75 -12.03
C ALA A 166 11.18 12.95 -12.68
#